data_AF-A0A832V987-F1
#
_entry.id   AF-A0A832V987-F1
#
_cell.length_a   1.000
_cell.length_b   1.000
_cell.length_c   1.000
_cell.angle_alpha   90.00
_cell.angle_beta   90.00
_cell.angle_gamma   90.00
#
_symmetry.space_group_name_H-M   'P 1'
#
loop_
_entity.id
_entity.type
_entity.pdbx_description
1 polymer ?
#
loop_
_entity_poly.entity_id
_entity_poly.type
_entity_poly.pdbx_seq_one_letter_code
_entity_poly.pdbx_strand_id
1 'polypeptide(L)'
;IFGGPQLRPNINIKDMVRAYEILLEAPAEKVNGKTFNAGYQNYSVEKIANIVKDTIGDEKIVLEKVPTDDIRSYHISSEKMKRELGFEAEHTIEDAVQSLADAYKKGLIKNGLENPMYYNIKRMKEVKLK
;
A
#
# COMPACT_ATOMS: atom_id res chain seq x y z
N ILE A 1 -4.67 -13.68 -8.68
CA ILE A 1 -3.25 -13.27 -8.60
C ILE A 1 -2.75 -12.99 -10.01
N PHE A 2 -2.68 -11.71 -10.36
CA PHE A 2 -2.16 -11.22 -11.63
C PHE A 2 -0.72 -10.74 -11.40
N GLY A 3 0.26 -11.33 -12.10
CA GLY A 3 1.68 -11.00 -11.91
C GLY A 3 2.28 -11.48 -10.59
N GLY A 4 1.97 -12.73 -10.19
CA GLY A 4 2.38 -13.32 -8.91
C GLY A 4 3.84 -13.08 -8.48
N PRO A 5 4.85 -13.34 -9.33
CA PRO A 5 6.27 -13.13 -8.97
C PRO A 5 6.70 -11.67 -8.85
N GLN A 6 5.91 -10.72 -9.34
CA GLN A 6 6.31 -9.31 -9.39
C GLN A 6 6.33 -8.71 -7.98
N LEU A 7 7.37 -7.95 -7.68
CA LEU A 7 7.53 -7.27 -6.40
C LEU A 7 6.72 -5.97 -6.36
N ARG A 8 6.18 -5.68 -5.18
CA ARG A 8 5.51 -4.43 -4.85
C ARG A 8 6.04 -3.91 -3.51
N PRO A 9 6.51 -2.65 -3.46
CA PRO A 9 6.94 -2.02 -2.22
C PRO A 9 5.74 -1.45 -1.47
N ASN A 10 4.97 -2.30 -0.79
CA ASN A 10 3.81 -1.83 -0.03
C ASN A 10 4.24 -1.12 1.26
N ILE A 11 3.46 -0.11 1.63
CA ILE A 11 3.58 0.66 2.86
C ILE A 11 2.17 0.90 3.41
N ASN A 12 2.02 0.81 4.72
CA ASN A 12 0.75 1.10 5.38
C ASN A 12 0.44 2.60 5.28
N ILE A 13 -0.84 2.96 5.17
CA ILE A 13 -1.25 4.37 5.07
C ILE A 13 -0.82 5.20 6.29
N LYS A 14 -0.77 4.60 7.50
CA LYS A 14 -0.30 5.28 8.71
C LYS A 14 1.19 5.64 8.63
N ASP A 15 2.01 4.73 8.11
CA ASP A 15 3.44 5.00 7.89
C ASP A 15 3.66 6.01 6.77
N MET A 16 2.80 6.02 5.75
CA MET A 16 2.85 7.05 4.70
C MET A 16 2.54 8.44 5.27
N VAL A 17 1.56 8.55 6.18
CA VAL A 17 1.27 9.81 6.90
C VAL A 17 2.49 10.22 7.75
N ARG A 18 3.06 9.32 8.54
CA ARG A 18 4.28 9.59 9.34
C ARG A 18 5.45 10.03 8.47
N ALA A 19 5.62 9.44 7.29
CA ALA A 19 6.64 9.84 6.33
C ALA A 19 6.45 11.30 5.88
N TYR A 20 5.21 11.72 5.62
CA TYR A 20 4.91 13.11 5.31
C TYR A 20 5.14 14.05 6.49
N GLU A 21 4.72 13.67 7.70
CA GLU A 21 4.94 14.46 8.92
C GLU A 21 6.45 14.71 9.13
N ILE A 22 7.27 13.66 9.05
CA ILE A 22 8.73 13.76 9.17
C ILE A 22 9.32 14.70 8.12
N LEU A 23 8.86 14.63 6.87
CA LEU A 23 9.36 15.51 5.80
C LEU A 23 8.94 16.97 5.99
N LEU A 24 7.75 17.22 6.52
CA LEU A 24 7.24 18.57 6.79
C LEU A 24 7.91 19.21 8.01
N GLU A 25 8.28 18.40 9.01
CA GLU A 25 8.94 18.87 10.24
C GLU A 25 10.46 18.96 10.13
N ALA A 26 11.06 18.28 9.15
CA ALA A 26 12.51 18.27 8.97
C ALA A 26 13.06 19.65 8.60
N PRO A 27 14.25 20.04 9.12
CA PRO A 27 14.95 21.24 8.67
C PRO A 27 15.16 21.25 7.15
N ALA A 28 14.94 22.40 6.51
CA ALA A 28 15.01 22.53 5.06
C ALA A 28 16.35 22.05 4.49
N GLU A 29 17.46 22.30 5.19
CA GLU A 29 18.81 21.90 4.79
C GLU A 29 18.97 20.37 4.74
N LYS A 30 18.16 19.63 5.52
CA LYS A 30 18.17 18.17 5.52
C LYS A 30 17.40 17.57 4.34
N VAL A 31 16.41 18.26 3.79
CA VAL A 31 15.47 17.69 2.79
C VAL A 31 15.50 18.37 1.42
N ASN A 32 15.88 19.64 1.33
CA ASN A 32 15.85 20.41 0.09
C ASN A 32 16.73 19.78 -1.00
N GLY A 33 16.16 19.60 -2.19
CA GLY A 33 16.84 19.00 -3.35
C GLY A 33 17.13 17.50 -3.20
N LYS A 34 16.63 16.83 -2.16
CA LYS A 34 16.84 15.40 -1.93
C LYS A 34 15.60 14.58 -2.25
N THR A 35 15.82 13.40 -2.82
CA THR A 35 14.79 12.37 -2.97
C THR A 35 14.90 11.35 -1.84
N PHE A 36 13.76 10.95 -1.29
CA PHE A 36 13.63 9.89 -0.30
C PHE A 36 12.58 8.88 -0.79
N ASN A 37 12.87 7.59 -0.62
CA ASN A 37 11.90 6.53 -0.83
C ASN A 37 11.20 6.23 0.49
N ALA A 38 9.88 6.06 0.43
CA ALA A 38 9.07 5.57 1.54
C ALA A 38 8.37 4.28 1.10
N GLY A 39 8.93 3.15 1.52
CA GLY A 39 8.41 1.80 1.29
C GLY A 39 8.93 0.82 2.33
N TYR A 40 8.25 -0.30 2.52
CA TYR A 40 8.59 -1.24 3.58
C TYR A 40 8.67 -2.69 3.08
N GLN A 41 7.56 -3.42 3.08
CA GLN A 41 7.54 -4.84 2.72
C GLN A 41 7.50 -5.00 1.19
N ASN A 42 8.68 -5.16 0.60
CA ASN A 42 8.88 -5.46 -0.82
C ASN A 42 8.53 -6.94 -1.12
N TYR A 43 7.25 -7.28 -1.14
CA TYR A 43 6.80 -8.65 -1.39
C TYR A 43 6.26 -8.86 -2.79
N SER A 44 6.29 -10.12 -3.23
CA SER A 44 5.65 -10.50 -4.48
C SER A 44 4.12 -10.41 -4.35
N VAL A 45 3.40 -10.16 -5.44
CA VAL A 45 1.93 -10.15 -5.44
C VAL A 45 1.38 -11.48 -4.91
N GLU A 46 2.05 -12.58 -5.21
CA GLU A 46 1.71 -13.89 -4.65
C GLU A 46 1.90 -13.96 -3.13
N LYS A 47 3.01 -13.46 -2.59
CA LYS A 47 3.21 -13.43 -1.14
C LYS A 47 2.17 -12.55 -0.46
N ILE A 48 1.83 -11.41 -1.04
CA ILE A 48 0.77 -10.53 -0.55
C ILE A 48 -0.59 -11.26 -0.53
N ALA A 49 -0.93 -11.98 -1.59
CA ALA A 49 -2.18 -12.74 -1.66
C ALA A 49 -2.28 -13.82 -0.57
N ASN A 50 -1.16 -14.50 -0.26
CA ASN A 50 -1.10 -15.45 0.85
C ASN A 50 -1.25 -14.75 2.20
N ILE A 51 -0.55 -13.62 2.43
CA ILE A 51 -0.72 -12.82 3.65
C ILE A 51 -2.19 -12.43 3.86
N VAL A 52 -2.87 -11.99 2.80
CA VAL A 52 -4.30 -11.66 2.86
C VAL A 52 -5.12 -12.88 3.27
N LYS A 53 -4.93 -14.02 2.60
CA LYS A 53 -5.65 -15.26 2.90
C LYS A 53 -5.43 -15.70 4.35
N ASP A 54 -4.19 -15.73 4.81
CA ASP A 54 -3.80 -16.21 6.14
C ASP A 54 -4.33 -15.27 7.23
N THR A 55 -4.27 -13.95 7.01
CA THR A 55 -4.78 -12.94 7.96
C THR A 55 -6.30 -12.99 8.08
N ILE A 56 -7.02 -13.21 6.97
CA ILE A 56 -8.49 -13.35 7.00
C ILE A 56 -8.91 -14.68 7.63
N GLY A 57 -8.12 -15.74 7.44
CA GLY A 57 -8.34 -17.04 8.06
C GLY A 57 -9.58 -17.79 7.55
N ASP A 58 -10.11 -17.43 6.38
CA ASP A 58 -11.25 -18.13 5.76
C ASP A 58 -10.74 -19.17 4.76
N GLU A 59 -10.91 -20.45 5.10
CA GLU A 59 -10.50 -21.59 4.28
C GLU A 59 -11.17 -21.62 2.90
N LYS A 60 -12.33 -20.95 2.74
CA LYS A 60 -13.04 -20.85 1.46
C LYS A 60 -12.33 -19.95 0.45
N ILE A 61 -11.34 -19.16 0.88
CA ILE A 61 -10.58 -18.29 -0.03
C ILE A 61 -9.67 -19.14 -0.92
N VAL A 62 -9.95 -19.10 -2.22
CA VAL A 62 -9.14 -19.73 -3.26
C VAL A 62 -8.30 -18.68 -3.99
N LEU A 63 -7.00 -18.95 -4.12
CA LEU A 63 -6.08 -18.08 -4.84
C LEU A 63 -5.93 -18.56 -6.29
N GLU A 64 -6.63 -17.91 -7.21
CA GLU A 64 -6.47 -18.16 -8.65
C GLU A 64 -5.26 -17.39 -9.20
N LYS A 65 -4.46 -17.99 -10.08
CA LYS A 65 -3.36 -17.30 -10.79
C LYS A 65 -3.76 -17.00 -12.22
N VAL A 66 -3.52 -15.77 -12.67
CA VAL A 66 -3.86 -15.31 -14.01
C VAL A 66 -2.60 -14.79 -14.70
N PRO A 67 -2.35 -15.13 -15.98
CA PRO A 67 -1.26 -14.57 -16.76
C PRO A 67 -1.34 -13.04 -16.81
N THR A 68 -0.18 -12.40 -16.93
CA THR A 68 -0.06 -10.95 -17.07
C THR A 68 0.91 -10.62 -18.21
N ASP A 69 0.58 -9.57 -18.94
CA ASP A 69 1.42 -8.91 -19.94
C ASP A 69 2.16 -7.70 -19.34
N ASP A 70 1.81 -7.28 -18.12
CA ASP A 70 2.51 -6.26 -17.38
C ASP A 70 3.82 -6.82 -16.85
N ILE A 71 4.96 -6.25 -17.25
CA ILE A 71 6.30 -6.70 -16.82
C ILE A 71 6.82 -5.93 -15.60
N ARG A 72 6.06 -4.96 -15.08
CA ARG A 72 6.55 -4.04 -14.04
C ARG A 72 6.72 -4.77 -12.70
N SER A 73 7.92 -4.68 -12.15
CA SER A 73 8.29 -5.21 -10.84
C SER A 73 9.13 -4.16 -10.13
N TYR A 74 8.73 -3.78 -8.92
CA TYR A 74 9.35 -2.68 -8.20
C TYR A 74 9.88 -3.16 -6.85
N HIS A 75 11.07 -2.67 -6.52
CA HIS A 75 11.72 -2.90 -5.25
C HIS A 75 12.45 -1.61 -4.86
N ILE A 76 12.20 -1.10 -3.67
CA ILE A 76 12.82 0.13 -3.18
C ILE A 76 13.46 -0.08 -1.81
N SER A 77 14.39 0.81 -1.46
CA SER A 77 14.99 0.88 -0.13
C SER A 77 14.72 2.26 0.48
N SER A 78 14.25 2.26 1.73
CA SER A 78 14.01 3.45 2.54
C SER A 78 15.19 3.80 3.46
N GLU A 79 16.34 3.12 3.31
CA GLU A 79 17.50 3.28 4.19
C GLU A 79 18.04 4.70 4.25
N LYS A 80 17.93 5.47 3.16
CA LYS A 80 18.30 6.88 3.16
C LYS A 80 17.41 7.70 4.11
N MET A 81 16.10 7.47 4.08
CA MET A 81 15.14 8.19 4.91
C MET A 81 15.32 7.81 6.38
N LYS A 82 15.56 6.51 6.66
CA LYS A 82 15.92 6.01 7.99
C LYS A 82 17.17 6.69 8.54
N ARG A 83 18.28 6.68 7.79
CA ARG A 83 19.56 7.23 8.25
C ARG A 83 19.53 8.75 8.44
N GLU A 84 18.90 9.49 7.53
CA GLU A 84 18.96 10.96 7.55
C GLU A 84 17.85 11.60 8.38
N LEU A 85 16.68 10.96 8.46
CA LEU A 85 15.46 11.51 9.06
C LEU A 85 14.84 10.62 10.14
N GLY A 86 15.41 9.44 10.44
CA GLY A 86 14.92 8.54 11.48
C GLY A 86 13.63 7.80 11.14
N PHE A 87 13.20 7.82 9.87
CA PHE A 87 11.97 7.14 9.45
C PHE A 87 12.14 5.62 9.45
N GLU A 88 11.31 4.93 10.24
CA GLU A 88 11.12 3.49 10.19
C GLU A 88 9.62 3.19 10.14
N ALA A 89 9.21 2.35 9.18
CA ALA A 89 7.84 1.90 9.07
C ALA A 89 7.51 0.97 10.25
N GLU A 90 6.36 1.20 10.88
CA GLU A 90 5.94 0.50 12.10
C GLU A 90 4.82 -0.51 11.83
N HIS A 91 4.17 -0.42 10.67
CA HIS A 91 3.02 -1.25 10.34
C HIS A 91 3.27 -2.15 9.13
N THR A 92 2.82 -3.39 9.27
CA THR A 92 2.94 -4.45 8.28
C THR A 92 1.74 -4.46 7.32
N ILE A 93 1.84 -5.28 6.27
CA ILE A 93 0.73 -5.60 5.36
C ILE A 93 -0.35 -6.37 6.13
N GLU A 94 0.03 -7.27 7.04
CA GLU A 94 -0.88 -7.96 7.95
C GLU A 94 -1.74 -6.96 8.74
N ASP A 95 -1.12 -5.94 9.34
CA ASP A 95 -1.83 -4.85 10.04
C ASP A 95 -2.80 -4.11 9.11
N ALA A 96 -2.37 -3.85 7.87
CA ALA A 96 -3.22 -3.21 6.86
C ALA A 96 -4.43 -4.08 6.52
N VAL A 97 -4.23 -5.37 6.26
CA VAL A 97 -5.31 -6.33 5.96
C VAL A 97 -6.30 -6.44 7.11
N GLN A 98 -5.80 -6.59 8.35
CA GLN A 98 -6.65 -6.66 9.53
C GLN A 98 -7.50 -5.39 9.70
N SER A 99 -6.89 -4.21 9.52
CA SER A 99 -7.60 -2.94 9.61
C SER A 99 -8.71 -2.80 8.55
N LEU A 100 -8.47 -3.27 7.33
CA LEU A 100 -9.48 -3.30 6.28
C LEU A 100 -10.61 -4.29 6.60
N ALA A 101 -10.27 -5.49 7.06
CA ALA A 101 -11.25 -6.51 7.46
C ALA A 101 -12.18 -5.98 8.57
N ASP A 102 -11.61 -5.32 9.58
CA ASP A 102 -12.37 -4.71 10.66
C ASP A 102 -13.27 -3.56 10.17
N ALA A 103 -12.78 -2.75 9.22
CA ALA A 103 -13.58 -1.68 8.62
C ALA A 103 -14.78 -2.23 7.82
N TYR A 104 -14.60 -3.33 7.09
CA TYR A 104 -15.69 -4.03 6.41
C TYR A 104 -16.70 -4.61 7.42
N LYS A 105 -16.23 -5.31 8.47
CA LYS A 105 -17.10 -5.85 9.53
C LYS A 105 -17.92 -4.77 10.23
N LYS A 106 -17.35 -3.58 10.42
CA LYS A 106 -18.04 -2.41 11.00
C LYS A 106 -18.93 -1.65 10.03
N GLY A 107 -19.02 -2.07 8.76
CA GLY A 107 -19.83 -1.38 7.73
C GLY A 107 -19.30 -0.01 7.34
N LEU A 108 -18.02 0.30 7.60
CA LEU A 108 -17.41 1.59 7.27
C LEU A 108 -17.10 1.72 5.77
N ILE A 109 -16.86 0.60 5.10
CA ILE A 109 -16.60 0.55 3.66
C ILE A 109 -17.89 0.14 2.95
N LYS A 110 -18.54 1.09 2.27
CA LYS A 110 -19.80 0.88 1.54
C LYS A 110 -19.52 0.60 0.08
N ASN A 111 -20.01 -0.53 -0.44
CA ASN A 111 -19.85 -0.97 -1.83
C ASN A 111 -18.39 -0.85 -2.30
N GLY A 112 -17.44 -1.40 -1.53
CA GLY A 112 -16.00 -1.08 -1.63
C GLY A 112 -15.38 -1.24 -3.03
N LEU A 113 -15.89 -2.17 -3.86
CA LEU A 113 -15.39 -2.40 -5.22
C LEU A 113 -16.06 -1.54 -6.30
N GLU A 114 -17.18 -0.90 -5.96
CA GLU A 114 -18.06 -0.21 -6.92
C GLU A 114 -18.11 1.29 -6.66
N ASN A 115 -18.04 1.69 -5.40
CA ASN A 115 -18.22 3.06 -4.93
C ASN A 115 -17.20 4.02 -5.58
N PRO A 116 -17.64 4.97 -6.41
CA PRO A 116 -16.75 5.89 -7.11
C PRO A 116 -15.82 6.68 -6.19
N MET A 117 -16.21 6.93 -4.93
CA MET A 117 -15.40 7.64 -3.94
C MET A 117 -14.04 6.99 -3.66
N TYR A 118 -13.90 5.68 -3.92
CA TYR A 118 -12.65 4.94 -3.70
C TYR A 118 -11.81 4.77 -4.97
N TYR A 119 -12.21 5.40 -6.09
CA TYR A 119 -11.54 5.29 -7.39
C TYR A 119 -11.40 6.66 -8.05
N ASN A 120 -10.17 7.19 -8.13
CA ASN A 120 -9.89 8.51 -8.69
C ASN A 120 -10.57 8.76 -10.05
N ILE A 121 -10.37 7.86 -11.02
CA ILE A 121 -10.93 8.03 -12.38
C ILE A 121 -12.46 7.93 -12.39
N LYS A 122 -13.06 7.01 -11.61
CA LYS A 122 -14.53 6.92 -11.53
C LYS A 122 -15.10 8.19 -10.90
N ARG A 123 -14.48 8.69 -9.81
CA ARG A 123 -14.89 9.92 -9.14
C ARG A 123 -14.80 11.12 -10.05
N MET A 124 -13.68 11.31 -10.74
CA MET A 124 -13.47 12.42 -11.67
C MET A 124 -14.54 12.43 -12.78
N LYS A 125 -14.84 11.27 -13.36
CA LYS A 125 -15.91 11.14 -14.37
C LYS A 125 -17.29 11.48 -13.81
N GLU A 126 -17.61 11.01 -12.61
CA GLU A 126 -18.88 11.29 -11.94
C GLU A 126 -19.08 12.80 -11.70
N VAL A 127 -18.04 13.50 -11.25
CA VAL A 127 -18.09 14.96 -11.03
C VAL A 127 -17.80 15.79 -12.29
N LYS A 128 -17.68 15.15 -13.46
CA LYS A 128 -17.42 15.78 -14.76
C LYS A 128 -16.14 16.64 -14.79
N LEU A 129 -15.12 16.24 -14.03
CA LEU A 129 -13.78 16.81 -14.15
C LEU A 129 -13.13 16.32 -15.45
N LYS A 130 -12.52 17.24 -16.20
CA LYS A 130 -11.77 16.94 -17.44
C LYS A 130 -10.34 16.52 -17.12
#